data_AF-A0A7K3WU56-F1
#
_entry.id   AF-A0A7K3WU56-F1
#
_cell.length_a   1.000
_cell.length_b   1.000
_cell.length_c   1.000
_cell.angle_alpha   90.00
_cell.angle_beta   90.00
_cell.angle_gamma   90.00
#
_symmetry.space_group_name_H-M   'P 1'
#
loop_
_entity.id
_entity.type
_entity.pdbx_description
1 polymer ?
#
loop_
_entity_poly.entity_id
_entity_poly.type
_entity_poly.pdbx_seq_one_letter_code
_entity_poly.pdbx_strand_id
1 'polypeptide(L)'
;MFKQTCFSISGIRYRAIDMGPGPNNFQSIFEYLANNDFIDIKYTHFPQGYIGEQFKARKERPFNQDLFTEIEMTILNKVVEEFKKSSTDSIIETSHLEEAWKKNEKEKAVISYRYAFELMGTIK
;
A
#
# COMPACT_ATOMS: atom_id res chain seq x y z
N MET A 1 5.79 -8.15 8.03
CA MET A 1 4.66 -8.91 8.63
C MET A 1 4.58 -10.29 8.02
N PHE A 2 4.02 -10.46 6.80
CA PHE A 2 3.75 -11.78 6.23
C PHE A 2 4.98 -12.70 6.17
N LYS A 3 6.15 -12.18 5.75
CA LYS A 3 7.42 -12.94 5.76
C LYS A 3 7.81 -13.47 7.15
N GLN A 4 7.44 -12.77 8.22
CA GLN A 4 7.80 -13.09 9.60
C GLN A 4 6.72 -13.92 10.32
N THR A 5 5.45 -13.68 10.01
CA THR A 5 4.31 -14.23 10.77
C THR A 5 3.37 -15.09 9.93
N CYS A 6 3.47 -15.08 8.60
CA CYS A 6 2.49 -15.62 7.65
C CYS A 6 1.09 -14.99 7.75
N PHE A 7 0.97 -13.84 8.45
CA PHE A 7 -0.25 -13.04 8.52
C PHE A 7 -0.04 -11.69 7.86
N SER A 8 -1.02 -11.23 7.09
CA SER A 8 -1.07 -9.89 6.52
C SER A 8 -1.84 -8.95 7.45
N ILE A 9 -1.43 -7.68 7.52
CA ILE A 9 -2.12 -6.66 8.35
C ILE A 9 -3.55 -6.42 7.85
N SER A 10 -3.74 -6.31 6.53
CA SER A 10 -5.02 -5.93 5.94
C SER A 10 -5.92 -7.10 5.52
N GLY A 11 -5.36 -8.30 5.33
CA GLY A 11 -6.10 -9.45 4.81
C GLY A 11 -6.50 -9.36 3.33
N ILE A 12 -6.10 -8.31 2.61
CA ILE A 12 -6.56 -8.04 1.25
C ILE A 12 -5.74 -8.77 0.18
N ARG A 13 -6.39 -9.12 -0.93
CA ARG A 13 -5.69 -9.68 -2.09
C ARG A 13 -5.06 -8.57 -2.92
N TYR A 14 -3.86 -8.81 -3.44
CA TYR A 14 -3.14 -7.88 -4.32
C TYR A 14 -3.20 -8.36 -5.78
N ARG A 15 -3.11 -7.44 -6.73
CA ARG A 15 -2.99 -7.71 -8.17
C ARG A 15 -1.84 -6.89 -8.74
N ALA A 16 -1.22 -7.40 -9.79
CA ALA A 16 -0.27 -6.61 -10.56
C ALA A 16 -1.07 -5.63 -11.43
N ILE A 17 -1.10 -4.35 -11.07
CA ILE A 17 -1.69 -3.27 -11.86
C ILE A 17 -0.57 -2.48 -12.56
N ASP A 18 -0.93 -1.52 -13.42
CA ASP A 18 0.05 -0.77 -14.21
C ASP A 18 1.07 -0.03 -13.32
N MET A 19 0.61 0.53 -12.20
CA MET A 19 1.44 1.26 -11.25
C MET A 19 2.16 0.36 -10.22
N GLY A 20 2.18 -0.96 -10.42
CA GLY A 20 2.82 -1.91 -9.50
C GLY A 20 1.86 -2.88 -8.82
N PRO A 21 2.30 -3.61 -7.79
CA PRO A 21 1.42 -4.46 -6.98
C PRO A 21 0.48 -3.58 -6.13
N GLY A 22 -0.83 -3.72 -6.32
CA GLY A 22 -1.85 -2.94 -5.61
C GLY A 22 -3.00 -3.80 -5.08
N PRO A 23 -3.75 -3.33 -4.07
CA PRO A 23 -4.96 -4.05 -3.62
C PRO A 23 -5.96 -4.26 -4.76
N ASN A 24 -6.56 -5.45 -4.80
CA ASN A 24 -7.62 -5.73 -5.74
C ASN A 24 -8.81 -4.80 -5.46
N ASN A 25 -9.31 -4.14 -6.51
CA ASN A 25 -10.41 -3.15 -6.42
C ASN A 25 -10.14 -2.02 -5.40
N PHE A 26 -8.90 -1.53 -5.33
CA PHE A 26 -8.52 -0.47 -4.37
C PHE A 26 -9.42 0.76 -4.45
N GLN A 27 -9.90 1.15 -5.64
CA GLN A 27 -10.79 2.31 -5.80
C GLN A 27 -12.07 2.15 -4.97
N SER A 28 -12.70 0.98 -5.03
CA SER A 28 -13.92 0.69 -4.26
C SER A 28 -13.66 0.68 -2.75
N ILE A 29 -12.46 0.29 -2.32
CA ILE A 29 -12.07 0.35 -0.90
C ILE A 29 -12.02 1.82 -0.46
N PHE A 30 -11.32 2.68 -1.18
CA PHE A 30 -11.20 4.09 -0.79
C PHE A 30 -12.52 4.86 -0.94
N GLU A 31 -13.32 4.56 -1.97
CA GLU A 31 -14.65 5.12 -2.13
C GLU A 31 -15.57 4.74 -0.95
N TYR A 32 -15.58 3.46 -0.55
CA TYR A 32 -16.30 3.03 0.63
C TYR A 32 -15.82 3.76 1.89
N LEU A 33 -14.50 3.91 2.07
CA LEU A 33 -13.94 4.60 3.23
C LEU A 33 -14.34 6.09 3.26
N ALA A 34 -14.35 6.76 2.11
CA ALA A 34 -14.74 8.16 2.01
C ALA A 34 -16.25 8.35 2.26
N ASN A 35 -17.09 7.49 1.68
CA ASN A 35 -18.55 7.54 1.83
C ASN A 35 -19.02 7.23 3.26
N ASN A 36 -18.20 6.53 4.05
CA ASN A 36 -18.46 6.24 5.46
C ASN A 36 -17.67 7.16 6.40
N ASP A 37 -17.20 8.31 5.91
CA ASP A 37 -16.54 9.34 6.71
C ASP A 37 -15.29 8.85 7.47
N PHE A 38 -14.61 7.82 6.96
CA PHE A 38 -13.36 7.33 7.55
C PHE A 38 -12.14 8.12 7.08
N ILE A 39 -12.17 8.67 5.85
CA ILE A 39 -11.11 9.47 5.24
C ILE A 39 -11.70 10.58 4.37
N ASP A 40 -10.88 11.56 4.01
CA ASP A 40 -11.17 12.51 2.92
C ASP A 40 -10.31 12.19 1.69
N ILE A 41 -10.90 12.28 0.51
CA ILE A 41 -10.18 12.26 -0.77
C ILE A 41 -10.16 13.69 -1.32
N LYS A 42 -8.97 14.28 -1.48
CA LYS A 42 -8.79 15.63 -2.05
C LYS A 42 -8.01 15.55 -3.35
N TYR A 43 -8.47 16.23 -4.39
CA TYR A 43 -7.69 16.40 -5.60
C TYR A 43 -6.62 17.48 -5.39
N THR A 44 -5.36 17.17 -5.69
CA THR A 44 -4.24 18.09 -5.55
C THR A 44 -3.35 18.07 -6.79
N HIS A 45 -2.72 19.20 -7.07
CA HIS A 45 -1.66 19.28 -8.06
C HIS A 45 -0.38 18.65 -7.48
N PHE A 46 0.21 17.73 -8.22
CA PHE A 46 1.50 17.15 -7.90
C PHE A 46 2.62 17.92 -8.62
N PRO A 47 3.86 17.92 -8.09
CA PRO A 47 5.00 18.64 -8.67
C PRO A 47 5.24 18.33 -10.16
N GLN A 48 4.84 17.15 -10.62
CA GLN A 48 4.95 16.69 -12.00
C GLN A 48 3.87 17.27 -12.95
N GLY A 49 3.00 18.16 -12.46
CA GLY A 49 2.01 18.88 -13.28
C GLY A 49 0.67 18.16 -13.50
N TYR A 50 0.51 16.95 -12.96
CA TYR A 50 -0.78 16.24 -12.98
C TYR A 50 -1.61 16.50 -11.73
N ILE A 51 -2.91 16.27 -11.83
CA ILE A 51 -3.85 16.25 -10.70
C ILE A 51 -4.01 14.81 -10.26
N GLY A 52 -3.90 14.55 -8.96
CA GLY A 52 -4.16 13.21 -8.40
C GLY A 52 -4.90 13.28 -7.07
N GLU A 53 -5.18 12.11 -6.52
CA GLU A 53 -5.90 11.94 -5.27
C GLU A 53 -4.94 11.96 -4.07
N GLN A 54 -5.26 12.78 -3.08
CA GLN A 54 -4.61 12.82 -1.77
C GLN A 54 -5.60 12.37 -0.70
N PHE A 55 -5.31 11.23 -0.08
CA PHE A 55 -6.05 10.70 1.05
C PHE A 55 -5.64 11.41 2.35
N LYS A 56 -6.60 11.92 3.11
CA LYS A 56 -6.36 12.56 4.42
C LYS A 56 -7.16 11.87 5.52
N ALA A 57 -6.49 11.64 6.65
CA ALA A 57 -7.16 11.24 7.88
C ALA A 57 -8.04 12.39 8.40
N ARG A 58 -9.19 12.04 8.97
CA ARG A 58 -10.12 12.99 9.60
C ARG A 58 -9.77 13.23 11.06
N LYS A 59 -9.99 14.46 11.54
CA LYS A 59 -9.67 14.84 12.92
C LYS A 59 -10.56 14.12 13.94
N GLU A 60 -11.80 13.86 13.53
CA GLU A 60 -12.85 13.19 14.31
C GLU A 60 -12.57 11.69 14.48
N ARG A 61 -11.63 11.13 13.71
CA ARG A 61 -11.20 9.73 13.79
C ARG A 61 -9.71 9.68 14.13
N PRO A 62 -9.33 9.96 15.39
CA PRO A 62 -7.94 9.87 15.82
C PRO A 62 -7.43 8.43 15.65
N PHE A 63 -6.13 8.32 15.40
CA PHE A 63 -5.46 7.04 15.35
C PHE A 63 -5.62 6.30 16.69
N ASN A 64 -6.06 5.04 16.64
CA ASN A 64 -6.16 4.17 17.80
C ASN A 64 -5.11 3.06 17.70
N GLN A 65 -4.07 3.17 18.53
CA GLN A 65 -2.96 2.22 18.55
C GLN A 65 -3.36 0.85 19.13
N ASP A 66 -4.38 0.80 19.99
CA ASP A 66 -4.81 -0.43 20.68
C ASP A 66 -5.40 -1.48 19.73
N LEU A 67 -5.70 -1.09 18.48
CA LEU A 67 -6.14 -1.99 17.42
C LEU A 67 -5.00 -2.78 16.77
N PHE A 68 -3.75 -2.46 17.11
CA PHE A 68 -2.56 -3.04 16.49
C PHE A 68 -1.68 -3.73 17.52
N THR A 69 -1.12 -4.87 17.14
CA THR A 69 -0.05 -5.49 17.90
C THR A 69 1.24 -4.67 17.81
N GLU A 70 2.16 -4.86 18.76
CA GLU A 70 3.47 -4.20 18.74
C GLU A 70 4.26 -4.48 17.44
N ILE A 71 4.12 -5.68 16.91
CA ILE A 71 4.78 -6.11 15.66
C ILE A 71 4.19 -5.33 14.47
N GLU A 72 2.86 -5.21 14.40
CA GLU A 72 2.18 -4.43 13.35
C GLU A 72 2.59 -2.96 13.41
N MET A 73 2.60 -2.37 14.61
CA MET A 73 3.06 -1.00 14.81
C MET A 73 4.51 -0.80 14.36
N THR A 74 5.39 -1.73 14.71
CA THR A 74 6.80 -1.69 14.29
C THR A 74 6.92 -1.70 12.76
N ILE A 75 6.11 -2.53 12.10
CA ILE A 75 6.15 -2.65 10.64
C ILE A 75 5.55 -1.44 9.94
N LEU A 76 4.43 -0.90 10.45
CA LEU A 76 3.84 0.34 9.92
C LEU A 76 4.85 1.50 10.00
N ASN A 77 5.55 1.64 11.14
CA ASN A 77 6.59 2.65 11.30
C ASN A 77 7.77 2.44 10.35
N LYS A 78 8.25 1.19 10.18
CA LYS A 78 9.31 0.88 9.19
C LYS A 78 8.92 1.29 7.77
N VAL A 79 7.69 1.00 7.35
CA VAL A 79 7.17 1.36 6.01
C VAL A 79 7.14 2.89 5.84
N VAL A 80 6.66 3.63 6.84
CA VAL A 80 6.67 5.10 6.80
C VAL A 80 8.09 5.64 6.69
N GLU A 81 9.01 5.14 7.51
CA GLU A 81 10.40 5.60 7.51
C GLU A 81 11.13 5.32 6.20
N GLU A 82 10.85 4.18 5.56
CA GLU A 82 11.42 3.80 4.26
C GLU A 82 10.95 4.73 3.14
N PHE A 83 9.64 5.00 3.07
CA PHE A 83 9.04 5.68 1.91
C PHE A 83 8.81 7.18 2.08
N LYS A 84 8.97 7.76 3.28
CA LYS A 84 8.68 9.19 3.52
C LYS A 84 9.46 10.17 2.66
N LYS A 85 10.59 9.76 2.09
CA LYS A 85 11.41 10.58 1.17
C LYS A 85 11.32 10.13 -0.29
N SER A 86 10.60 9.05 -0.57
CA SER A 86 10.49 8.49 -1.92
C SER A 86 9.44 9.24 -2.71
N SER A 87 9.72 9.48 -4.00
CA SER A 87 8.71 9.97 -4.94
C SER A 87 7.78 8.84 -5.37
N THR A 88 6.58 9.19 -5.84
CA THR A 88 5.66 8.22 -6.45
C THR A 88 6.34 7.41 -7.55
N ASP A 89 7.08 8.09 -8.43
CA ASP A 89 7.77 7.46 -9.56
C ASP A 89 8.83 6.45 -9.07
N SER A 90 9.63 6.81 -8.06
CA SER A 90 10.64 5.93 -7.47
C SER A 90 10.02 4.68 -6.83
N ILE A 91 8.85 4.81 -6.19
CA ILE A 91 8.11 3.68 -5.62
C ILE A 91 7.61 2.76 -6.72
N ILE A 92 7.02 3.32 -7.79
CA ILE A 92 6.51 2.55 -8.93
C ILE A 92 7.66 1.77 -9.58
N GLU A 93 8.75 2.46 -9.94
CA GLU A 93 9.93 1.86 -10.57
C GLU A 93 10.49 0.71 -9.70
N THR A 94 10.64 0.96 -8.40
CA THR A 94 11.13 -0.07 -7.46
C THR A 94 10.18 -1.27 -7.41
N SER A 95 8.87 -1.04 -7.41
CA SER A 95 7.86 -2.09 -7.33
C SER A 95 7.81 -2.97 -8.58
N HIS A 96 8.12 -2.41 -9.77
CA HIS A 96 8.21 -3.17 -11.02
C HIS A 96 9.43 -4.10 -11.07
N LEU A 97 10.41 -3.90 -10.18
CA LEU A 97 11.53 -4.83 -10.03
C LEU A 97 11.13 -6.12 -9.28
N GLU A 98 10.00 -6.13 -8.56
CA GLU A 98 9.58 -7.29 -7.78
C GLU A 98 9.09 -8.45 -8.65
N GLU A 99 9.52 -9.67 -8.31
CA GLU A 99 9.08 -10.90 -8.98
C GLU A 99 7.55 -11.10 -8.89
N ALA A 100 6.96 -10.62 -7.79
CA ALA A 100 5.52 -10.57 -7.59
C ALA A 100 4.80 -9.85 -8.73
N TRP A 101 5.32 -8.70 -9.16
CA TRP A 101 4.72 -7.92 -10.23
C TRP A 101 5.06 -8.51 -11.59
N LYS A 102 6.34 -8.77 -11.87
CA LYS A 102 6.83 -9.29 -13.16
C LYS A 102 6.13 -10.57 -13.60
N LYS A 103 5.88 -11.51 -12.69
CA LYS A 103 5.23 -12.78 -12.99
C LYS A 103 3.72 -12.68 -13.19
N ASN A 104 3.11 -11.55 -12.82
CA ASN A 104 1.65 -11.40 -12.81
C ASN A 104 1.14 -10.22 -13.67
N GLU A 105 2.01 -9.34 -14.15
CA GLU A 105 1.62 -8.09 -14.83
C GLU A 105 0.87 -8.31 -16.14
N LYS A 106 1.26 -9.32 -16.94
CA LYS A 106 0.66 -9.56 -18.27
C LYS A 106 -0.82 -9.89 -18.20
N GLU A 107 -1.19 -10.68 -17.20
CA GLU A 107 -2.57 -11.12 -16.98
C GLU A 107 -3.29 -10.28 -15.92
N LYS A 108 -2.60 -9.29 -15.35
CA LYS A 108 -3.05 -8.55 -14.16
C LYS A 108 -3.54 -9.52 -13.08
N ALA A 109 -2.81 -10.60 -12.86
CA ALA A 109 -3.24 -11.71 -12.01
C ALA A 109 -3.22 -11.35 -10.52
N VAL A 110 -3.95 -12.13 -9.71
CA VAL A 110 -3.87 -12.05 -8.25
C VAL A 110 -2.50 -12.55 -7.79
N ILE A 111 -1.80 -11.71 -7.03
CA ILE A 111 -0.45 -11.98 -6.53
C ILE A 111 -0.56 -12.90 -5.32
N SER A 112 0.18 -14.01 -5.37
CA SER A 112 0.33 -14.91 -4.24
C SER A 112 1.18 -14.27 -3.13
N TYR A 113 0.72 -14.38 -1.88
CA TYR A 113 1.49 -13.96 -0.72
C TYR A 113 2.84 -14.67 -0.57
N ARG A 114 3.07 -15.79 -1.27
CA ARG A 114 4.38 -16.45 -1.29
C ARG A 114 5.50 -15.53 -1.78
N TYR A 115 5.20 -14.58 -2.67
CA TYR A 115 6.19 -13.60 -3.10
C TYR A 115 6.65 -12.67 -1.96
N ALA A 116 5.92 -12.57 -0.85
CA ALA A 116 6.35 -11.80 0.31
C ALA A 116 7.68 -12.29 0.92
N PHE A 117 8.04 -13.57 0.71
CA PHE A 117 9.34 -14.11 1.16
C PHE A 117 10.51 -13.58 0.33
N GLU A 118 10.26 -13.18 -0.91
CA GLU A 118 11.22 -12.71 -1.91
C GLU A 118 11.34 -11.17 -1.96
N LEU A 119 10.62 -10.45 -1.10
CA LEU A 119 10.65 -8.98 -1.06
C LEU A 119 12.09 -8.47 -0.93
N MET A 120 12.48 -7.66 -1.92
CA MET A 120 13.81 -7.06 -2.02
C MET A 120 13.92 -5.78 -1.15
N GLY A 121 12.78 -5.12 -0.89
CA GLY A 121 12.67 -4.00 0.04
C GLY A 121 12.86 -4.44 1.49
N THR A 122 13.85 -3.86 2.14
CA THR A 122 14.41 -4.26 3.43
C THR A 122 13.41 -4.15 4.59
N ILE A 123 12.60 -5.19 4.80
CA ILE A 123 12.04 -5.49 6.13
C ILE A 123 12.77 -6.74 6.64
N LYS A 124 14.00 -6.54 7.13
CA LYS A 124 14.64 -7.49 8.04
C LYS A 124 14.03 -7.32 9.44
#